data_AF-T5K487-F1
#
_entry.id   AF-T5K487-F1
#
_cell.length_a   1.000
_cell.length_b   1.000
_cell.length_c   1.000
_cell.angle_alpha   90.00
_cell.angle_beta   90.00
_cell.angle_gamma   90.00
#
_symmetry.space_group_name_H-M   'P 1'
#
loop_
_entity.id
_entity.type
_entity.pdbx_description
1 polymer ?
#
loop_
_entity_poly.entity_id
_entity_poly.type
_entity_poly.pdbx_seq_one_letter_code
_entity_poly.pdbx_strand_id
1 'polypeptide(L)'
;MPAAELIDAISHRADVVAVTQQASNWLSTRLEELGRSDLNVYGGATRLYPTGALDADLAPIFTARTEADGIRVVANVSKRVGGTFTTSTPEPEAVPAPTPQLTESDAEIARLRQQAEGLAMELTAARQQIEGLSKELSTARQLASKTRKQQRTTELPMRLGRYFIDTSEDMHYRITTTWAEQIPAEQKVELPLAPFTFSGSFAASVEEVAGADPALRDKIARACVRVLTRQDRDAHRLGPEREDGASAWRSYVEQKAASARRLHYWAMPGGAIELARVVLHDDYRI
;
A
#
# COMPACT_ATOMS: atom_id res chain seq x y z
N MET A 1 -22.33 30.84 -12.91
CA MET A 1 -22.84 30.05 -14.04
C MET A 1 -22.66 28.57 -13.68
N PRO A 2 -23.73 27.77 -13.64
CA PRO A 2 -23.65 26.32 -13.50
C PRO A 2 -22.75 25.71 -14.58
N ALA A 3 -22.03 24.63 -14.26
CA ALA A 3 -21.08 24.00 -15.20
C ALA A 3 -21.73 23.57 -16.52
N ALA A 4 -23.02 23.22 -16.50
CA ALA A 4 -23.79 22.85 -17.69
C ALA A 4 -23.94 24.01 -18.70
N GLU A 5 -24.20 25.22 -18.21
CA GLU A 5 -24.33 26.42 -19.05
C GLU A 5 -22.97 26.85 -19.63
N LEU A 6 -21.87 26.62 -18.89
CA LEU A 6 -20.51 26.85 -19.41
C LEU A 6 -20.19 25.91 -20.57
N ILE A 7 -20.50 24.62 -20.42
CA ILE A 7 -20.24 23.59 -21.42
C ILE A 7 -21.00 23.92 -22.71
N ASP A 8 -22.28 24.28 -22.60
CA ASP A 8 -23.10 24.62 -23.76
C ASP A 8 -22.52 25.83 -24.53
N ALA A 9 -22.10 26.88 -23.80
CA ALA A 9 -21.57 28.10 -24.39
C ALA A 9 -20.23 27.93 -25.12
N ILE A 10 -19.42 26.90 -24.80
CA ILE A 10 -18.08 26.70 -25.38
C ILE A 10 -17.94 25.42 -26.21
N SER A 11 -18.97 24.56 -26.23
CA SER A 11 -19.02 23.28 -26.94
C SER A 11 -18.63 23.39 -28.42
N HIS A 12 -19.06 24.47 -29.10
CA HIS A 12 -18.74 24.74 -30.50
C HIS A 12 -17.27 25.13 -30.76
N ARG A 13 -16.48 25.38 -29.72
CA ARG A 13 -15.05 25.77 -29.81
C ARG A 13 -14.12 24.75 -29.15
N ALA A 14 -14.62 23.94 -28.25
CA ALA A 14 -13.87 22.89 -27.57
C ALA A 14 -14.82 21.81 -27.04
N ASP A 15 -14.40 20.55 -27.13
CA ASP A 15 -15.11 19.43 -26.50
C ASP A 15 -14.87 19.47 -24.98
N VAL A 16 -15.90 19.82 -24.20
CA VAL A 16 -15.77 20.00 -22.76
C VAL A 16 -16.55 18.92 -22.02
N VAL A 17 -15.82 18.09 -21.27
CA VAL A 17 -16.40 17.05 -20.43
C VAL A 17 -16.13 17.37 -18.96
N ALA A 18 -17.19 17.55 -18.18
CA ALA A 18 -17.08 17.66 -16.74
C ALA A 18 -16.90 16.26 -16.13
N VAL A 19 -15.75 16.03 -15.50
CA VAL A 19 -15.46 14.77 -14.80
C VAL A 19 -15.37 15.03 -13.30
N THR A 20 -15.95 14.14 -12.51
CA THR A 20 -15.79 14.17 -11.05
C THR A 20 -14.35 13.82 -10.68
N GLN A 21 -13.90 14.20 -9.49
CA GLN A 21 -12.54 13.91 -9.04
C GLN A 21 -12.24 12.39 -8.97
N GLN A 22 -13.27 11.58 -8.71
CA GLN A 22 -13.15 10.11 -8.76
C GLN A 22 -13.05 9.58 -10.19
N ALA A 23 -13.81 10.17 -11.13
CA ALA A 23 -13.73 9.82 -12.56
C ALA A 23 -12.40 10.26 -13.19
N SER A 24 -11.78 11.33 -12.70
CA SER A 24 -10.48 11.85 -13.16
C SER A 24 -9.35 10.82 -13.00
N ASN A 25 -9.27 10.13 -11.87
CA ASN A 25 -8.25 9.09 -11.64
C ASN A 25 -8.46 7.88 -12.56
N TRP A 26 -9.71 7.43 -12.73
CA TRP A 26 -10.04 6.34 -13.64
C TRP A 26 -9.75 6.69 -15.11
N LEU A 27 -10.07 7.91 -15.54
CA LEU A 27 -9.81 8.37 -16.91
C LEU A 27 -8.31 8.42 -17.22
N SER A 28 -7.48 8.87 -16.26
CA SER A 28 -6.04 8.93 -16.46
C SER A 28 -5.45 7.55 -16.77
N THR A 29 -5.83 6.54 -15.98
CA THR A 29 -5.38 5.15 -16.21
C THR A 29 -5.88 4.61 -17.55
N ARG A 30 -7.13 4.90 -17.92
CA ARG A 30 -7.71 4.39 -19.17
C ARG A 30 -7.12 5.04 -20.42
N LEU A 31 -6.72 6.30 -20.35
CA LEU A 31 -6.07 7.02 -21.47
C LEU A 31 -4.65 6.52 -21.72
N GLU A 32 -3.92 6.16 -20.66
CA GLU A 32 -2.61 5.49 -20.77
C GLU A 32 -2.74 4.13 -21.46
N GLU A 33 -3.72 3.31 -21.07
CA GLU A 33 -3.99 2.00 -21.71
C GLU A 33 -4.34 2.12 -23.20
N LEU A 34 -4.99 3.22 -23.59
CA LEU A 34 -5.36 3.50 -24.99
C LEU A 34 -4.23 4.18 -25.78
N GLY A 35 -3.07 4.41 -25.18
CA GLY A 35 -1.92 5.06 -25.82
C GLY A 35 -2.15 6.54 -26.16
N ARG A 36 -3.16 7.18 -25.57
CA ARG A 36 -3.56 8.57 -25.83
C ARG A 36 -2.75 9.55 -24.97
N SER A 37 -1.43 9.51 -25.14
CA SER A 37 -0.47 10.40 -24.45
C SER A 37 -0.61 11.89 -24.85
N ASP A 38 -1.38 12.18 -25.88
CA ASP A 38 -1.79 13.51 -26.31
C ASP A 38 -2.82 14.16 -25.37
N LEU A 39 -3.42 13.39 -24.44
CA LEU A 39 -4.44 13.85 -23.50
C LEU A 39 -3.96 13.66 -22.06
N ASN A 40 -3.99 14.74 -21.25
CA ASN A 40 -3.54 14.72 -19.86
C ASN A 40 -4.65 15.13 -18.89
N VAL A 41 -4.82 14.38 -17.80
CA VAL A 41 -5.83 14.60 -16.76
C VAL A 41 -5.14 14.90 -15.42
N TYR A 42 -5.45 16.02 -14.78
CA TYR A 42 -4.89 16.39 -13.47
C TYR A 42 -6.00 16.65 -12.43
N GLY A 43 -5.84 16.08 -11.24
CA GLY A 43 -6.87 16.05 -10.21
C GLY A 43 -7.34 17.43 -9.72
N GLY A 44 -8.65 17.65 -9.76
CA GLY A 44 -9.34 18.82 -9.18
C GLY A 44 -9.38 20.08 -10.05
N ALA A 45 -8.87 20.05 -11.28
CA ALA A 45 -8.95 21.16 -12.24
C ALA A 45 -8.90 20.63 -13.68
N THR A 46 -9.85 21.06 -14.53
CA THR A 46 -9.95 20.60 -15.93
C THR A 46 -9.10 21.47 -16.86
N ARG A 47 -8.32 20.83 -17.76
CA ARG A 47 -7.61 21.48 -18.88
C ARG A 47 -8.27 21.13 -20.21
N LEU A 48 -8.26 22.07 -21.15
CA LEU A 48 -8.59 21.85 -22.57
C LEU A 48 -7.35 22.22 -23.39
N TYR A 49 -6.95 21.35 -24.31
CA TYR A 49 -5.85 21.61 -25.24
C TYR A 49 -6.35 21.53 -26.68
N PRO A 50 -5.94 22.45 -27.57
CA PRO A 50 -5.98 22.19 -29.00
C PRO A 50 -4.87 21.21 -29.40
N THR A 51 -5.03 20.53 -30.53
CA THR A 51 -4.06 19.59 -31.08
C THR A 51 -2.73 20.29 -31.44
N GLY A 52 -1.61 19.94 -30.78
CA GLY A 52 -0.29 20.52 -31.04
C GLY A 52 0.69 20.46 -29.84
N ALA A 53 1.90 20.99 -30.03
CA ALA A 53 2.94 21.01 -28.99
C ALA A 53 2.62 21.98 -27.84
N LEU A 54 2.88 21.55 -26.61
CA LEU A 54 2.45 22.21 -25.37
C LEU A 54 3.26 23.47 -25.06
N ASP A 55 2.60 24.63 -25.08
CA ASP A 55 3.12 25.90 -24.53
C ASP A 55 2.37 26.21 -23.21
N ALA A 56 3.13 26.46 -22.14
CA ALA A 56 2.59 26.73 -20.81
C ALA A 56 1.83 28.07 -20.74
N ASP A 57 2.17 29.03 -21.60
CA ASP A 57 1.50 30.33 -21.68
C ASP A 57 0.14 30.24 -22.38
N LEU A 58 -0.08 29.19 -23.19
CA LEU A 58 -1.34 28.93 -23.90
C LEU A 58 -2.35 28.11 -23.07
N ALA A 59 -1.94 27.51 -21.93
CA ALA A 59 -2.80 26.62 -21.14
C ALA A 59 -2.63 26.76 -19.60
N PRO A 60 -3.07 27.89 -19.02
CA PRO A 60 -2.99 28.14 -17.58
C PRO A 60 -3.93 27.21 -16.77
N ILE A 61 -3.51 26.88 -15.55
CA ILE A 61 -4.26 26.01 -14.63
C ILE A 61 -5.23 26.86 -13.81
N PHE A 62 -6.49 26.43 -13.72
CA PHE A 62 -7.50 27.06 -12.87
C PHE A 62 -8.03 26.07 -11.84
N THR A 63 -7.75 26.30 -10.56
CA THR A 63 -8.26 25.47 -9.46
C THR A 63 -9.45 26.16 -8.79
N ALA A 64 -10.59 25.47 -8.69
CA ALA A 64 -11.73 25.90 -7.89
C ALA A 64 -11.95 24.90 -6.75
N ARG A 65 -11.91 25.37 -5.50
CA ARG A 65 -12.13 24.53 -4.31
C ARG A 65 -13.47 24.83 -3.62
N THR A 66 -14.10 25.94 -3.99
CA THR A 66 -15.41 26.38 -3.49
C THR A 66 -16.27 26.88 -4.65
N GLU A 67 -17.58 27.00 -4.45
CA GLU A 67 -18.52 27.49 -5.47
C GLU A 67 -18.22 28.93 -5.91
N ALA A 68 -17.78 29.78 -4.97
CA ALA A 68 -17.30 31.13 -5.25
C ALA A 68 -16.03 31.15 -6.12
N ASP A 69 -15.12 30.17 -5.94
CA ASP A 69 -13.95 30.04 -6.82
C ASP A 69 -14.36 29.67 -8.25
N GLY A 70 -15.42 28.87 -8.42
CA GLY A 70 -15.96 28.49 -9.72
C GLY A 70 -16.38 29.68 -10.57
N ILE A 71 -17.07 30.66 -9.96
CA ILE A 71 -17.50 31.90 -10.63
C ILE A 71 -16.29 32.70 -11.15
N ARG A 72 -15.23 32.80 -10.35
CA ARG A 72 -13.99 33.50 -10.73
C ARG A 72 -13.22 32.76 -11.83
N VAL A 73 -13.20 31.44 -11.79
CA VAL A 73 -12.56 30.60 -12.83
C VAL A 73 -13.27 30.77 -14.17
N VAL A 74 -14.60 30.74 -14.18
CA VAL A 74 -15.42 30.98 -15.39
C VAL A 74 -15.10 32.34 -16.00
N ALA A 75 -15.10 33.41 -15.21
CA ALA A 75 -14.81 34.76 -15.70
C ALA A 75 -13.40 34.91 -16.32
N ASN A 76 -12.41 34.20 -15.78
CA ASN A 76 -11.03 34.22 -16.29
C ASN A 76 -10.85 33.42 -17.58
N VAL A 77 -11.54 32.28 -17.70
CA VAL A 77 -11.59 31.49 -18.94
C VAL A 77 -12.28 32.30 -20.05
N SER A 78 -13.42 32.91 -19.73
CA SER A 78 -14.19 33.75 -20.64
C SER A 78 -13.38 34.88 -21.28
N LYS A 79 -12.59 35.61 -20.49
CA LYS A 79 -11.72 36.71 -20.98
C LYS A 79 -10.64 36.25 -21.97
N ARG A 80 -10.17 35.01 -21.85
CA ARG A 80 -9.03 34.47 -22.64
C ARG A 80 -9.47 33.81 -23.94
N VAL A 81 -10.67 33.26 -23.99
CA VAL A 81 -11.27 32.71 -25.22
C VAL A 81 -11.81 33.82 -26.14
N GLY A 82 -11.60 35.09 -25.78
CA GLY A 82 -11.96 36.26 -26.59
C GLY A 82 -13.46 36.53 -26.69
N GLY A 83 -14.27 35.93 -25.82
CA GLY A 83 -15.72 36.16 -25.77
C GLY A 83 -16.08 37.15 -24.67
N THR A 84 -16.73 38.25 -25.02
CA THR A 84 -17.53 39.02 -24.06
C THR A 84 -18.80 38.23 -23.75
N PHE A 85 -18.91 37.67 -22.54
CA PHE A 85 -20.12 37.00 -22.09
C PHE A 85 -21.05 38.07 -21.51
N THR A 86 -22.06 38.45 -22.29
CA THR A 86 -23.19 39.21 -21.79
C THR A 86 -24.11 38.27 -21.01
N THR A 87 -24.26 38.50 -19.71
CA THR A 87 -25.39 37.99 -18.94
C THR A 87 -26.65 38.64 -19.50
N SER A 88 -27.34 37.95 -20.39
CA SER A 88 -28.70 38.27 -20.79
C SER A 88 -29.64 37.73 -19.72
N THR A 89 -30.28 38.63 -18.95
CA THR A 89 -31.54 38.32 -18.28
C THR A 89 -32.60 38.12 -19.37
N PRO A 90 -33.28 36.97 -19.46
CA PRO A 90 -34.27 36.78 -20.51
C PRO A 90 -35.49 37.68 -20.26
N GLU A 91 -35.79 38.53 -21.24
CA GLU A 91 -37.07 39.21 -21.44
C GLU A 91 -38.09 38.19 -21.99
N PRO A 92 -39.36 38.21 -21.58
CA PRO A 92 -40.27 37.09 -21.82
C PRO A 92 -40.75 37.05 -23.27
N GLU A 93 -40.21 36.11 -24.04
CA GLU A 93 -40.74 35.76 -25.35
C GLU A 93 -41.94 34.82 -25.21
N ALA A 94 -42.99 35.10 -25.99
CA ALA A 94 -44.29 34.44 -25.89
C ALA A 94 -44.20 32.93 -26.17
N VAL A 95 -44.64 32.13 -25.21
CA VAL A 95 -44.73 30.67 -25.28
C VAL A 95 -45.77 30.24 -26.32
N PRO A 96 -45.42 29.49 -27.38
CA PRO A 96 -46.41 28.79 -28.19
C PRO A 96 -46.96 27.59 -27.40
N ALA A 97 -48.25 27.33 -27.53
CA ALA A 97 -48.99 26.32 -26.75
C ALA A 97 -48.36 24.90 -26.84
N PRO A 98 -48.39 24.12 -25.74
CA PRO A 98 -47.70 22.83 -25.66
C PRO A 98 -48.42 21.75 -26.48
N THR A 99 -47.71 21.12 -27.41
CA THR A 99 -48.11 19.88 -28.09
C THR A 99 -47.98 18.66 -27.14
N PRO A 100 -48.87 17.65 -27.23
CA PRO A 100 -49.04 16.58 -26.24
C PRO A 100 -47.90 15.55 -26.11
N GLN A 101 -46.85 15.63 -26.94
CA GLN A 101 -45.70 14.70 -26.90
C GLN A 101 -44.64 15.07 -25.85
N LEU A 102 -44.63 16.33 -25.38
CA LEU A 102 -43.67 16.82 -24.38
C LEU A 102 -44.00 16.30 -22.97
N THR A 103 -45.28 16.10 -22.65
CA THR A 103 -45.72 15.72 -21.29
C THR A 103 -45.40 14.28 -20.91
N GLU A 104 -45.43 13.34 -21.86
CA GLU A 104 -44.99 11.95 -21.61
C GLU A 104 -43.47 11.86 -21.41
N SER A 105 -42.71 12.66 -22.16
CA SER A 105 -41.25 12.72 -22.04
C SER A 105 -40.83 13.33 -20.70
N ASP A 106 -41.52 14.37 -20.23
CA ASP A 106 -41.26 15.00 -18.94
C ASP A 106 -41.59 14.07 -17.75
N ALA A 107 -42.66 13.28 -17.87
CA ALA A 107 -43.04 12.28 -16.87
C ALA A 107 -42.01 11.15 -16.77
N GLU A 108 -41.44 10.72 -17.90
CA GLU A 108 -40.39 9.70 -17.95
C GLU A 108 -39.07 10.22 -17.39
N ILE A 109 -38.69 11.46 -17.70
CA ILE A 109 -37.49 12.11 -17.11
C ILE A 109 -37.63 12.23 -15.59
N ALA A 110 -38.82 12.57 -15.08
CA ALA A 110 -39.07 12.64 -13.64
C ALA A 110 -38.92 11.27 -12.96
N ARG A 111 -39.43 10.20 -13.58
CA ARG A 111 -39.26 8.82 -13.09
C ARG A 111 -37.80 8.39 -13.07
N LEU A 112 -37.07 8.64 -14.16
CA LEU A 112 -35.66 8.28 -14.26
C LEU A 112 -34.80 9.03 -13.23
N ARG A 113 -35.12 10.31 -12.96
CA ARG A 113 -34.47 11.08 -11.88
C ARG A 113 -34.72 10.48 -10.52
N GLN A 114 -35.97 10.12 -10.21
CA GLN A 114 -36.32 9.48 -8.94
C GLN A 114 -35.63 8.12 -8.77
N GLN A 115 -35.52 7.33 -9.83
CA GLN A 115 -34.77 6.07 -9.83
C GLN A 115 -33.27 6.28 -9.64
N ALA A 116 -32.68 7.28 -10.30
CA ALA A 116 -31.26 7.61 -10.15
C ALA A 116 -30.93 8.06 -8.71
N GLU A 117 -31.81 8.85 -8.09
CA GLU A 117 -31.68 9.24 -6.69
C GLU A 117 -31.76 8.04 -5.75
N GLY A 118 -32.73 7.13 -5.96
CA GLY A 118 -32.86 5.89 -5.18
C GLY A 118 -31.61 5.01 -5.28
N LEU A 119 -31.11 4.78 -6.50
CA LEU A 119 -29.89 4.00 -6.73
C LEU A 119 -28.65 4.68 -6.14
N ALA A 120 -28.55 6.01 -6.17
CA ALA A 120 -27.44 6.75 -5.56
C ALA A 120 -27.43 6.59 -4.03
N MET A 121 -28.60 6.57 -3.39
CA MET A 121 -28.73 6.30 -1.95
C MET A 121 -28.31 4.87 -1.61
N GLU A 122 -28.78 3.88 -2.38
CA GLU A 122 -28.39 2.46 -2.19
C GLU A 122 -26.88 2.25 -2.36
N LEU A 123 -26.27 2.86 -3.38
CA LEU A 123 -24.84 2.77 -3.62
C LEU A 123 -24.03 3.39 -2.47
N THR A 124 -24.52 4.51 -1.92
CA THR A 124 -23.91 5.15 -0.74
C THR A 124 -24.00 4.25 0.49
N ALA A 125 -25.16 3.66 0.74
CA ALA A 125 -25.36 2.73 1.86
C ALA A 125 -24.48 1.47 1.73
N ALA A 126 -24.41 0.88 0.52
CA ALA A 126 -23.57 -0.28 0.25
C ALA A 126 -22.08 0.03 0.43
N ARG A 127 -21.61 1.22 0.00
CA ARG A 127 -20.23 1.67 0.22
C ARG A 127 -19.91 1.80 1.71
N GLN A 128 -20.80 2.38 2.49
CA GLN A 128 -20.64 2.49 3.94
C GLN A 128 -20.59 1.11 4.62
N GLN A 129 -21.42 0.17 4.18
CA GLN A 129 -21.38 -1.22 4.66
C GLN A 129 -20.07 -1.93 4.33
N ILE A 130 -19.57 -1.78 3.09
CA ILE A 130 -18.27 -2.35 2.69
C ILE A 130 -17.14 -1.76 3.55
N GLU A 131 -17.16 -0.46 3.80
CA GLU A 131 -16.15 0.18 4.64
C GLU A 131 -16.22 -0.31 6.10
N GLY A 132 -17.43 -0.45 6.65
CA GLY A 132 -17.67 -1.00 7.99
C GLY A 132 -17.17 -2.43 8.11
N LEU A 133 -17.58 -3.31 7.19
CA LEU A 133 -17.16 -4.71 7.16
C LEU A 133 -15.65 -4.85 6.95
N SER A 134 -15.02 -4.00 6.12
CA SER A 134 -13.56 -3.99 5.94
C SER A 134 -12.83 -3.63 7.24
N LYS A 135 -13.32 -2.62 7.99
CA LYS A 135 -12.78 -2.26 9.30
C LYS A 135 -12.94 -3.39 10.31
N GLU A 136 -14.11 -4.02 10.36
CA GLU A 136 -14.36 -5.18 11.23
C GLU A 136 -13.48 -6.38 10.90
N LEU A 137 -13.28 -6.66 9.61
CA LEU A 137 -12.40 -7.74 9.16
C LEU A 137 -10.94 -7.45 9.55
N SER A 138 -10.51 -6.20 9.42
CA SER A 138 -9.19 -5.76 9.87
C SER A 138 -9.00 -5.93 11.38
N THR A 139 -9.96 -5.49 12.20
CA THR A 139 -9.88 -5.64 13.66
C THR A 139 -9.95 -7.10 14.09
N ALA A 140 -10.80 -7.91 13.47
CA ALA A 140 -10.88 -9.35 13.70
C ALA A 140 -9.56 -10.07 13.36
N ARG A 141 -8.92 -9.71 12.24
CA ARG A 141 -7.59 -10.24 11.87
C ARG A 141 -6.52 -9.84 12.88
N GLN A 142 -6.51 -8.58 13.32
CA GLN A 142 -5.58 -8.12 14.35
C GLN A 142 -5.77 -8.85 15.68
N LEU A 143 -7.02 -9.06 16.10
CA LEU A 143 -7.33 -9.79 17.33
C LEU A 143 -6.95 -11.26 17.21
N ALA A 144 -7.30 -11.93 16.11
CA ALA A 144 -6.91 -13.30 15.85
C ALA A 144 -5.38 -13.48 15.81
N SER A 145 -4.66 -12.52 15.21
CA SER A 145 -3.19 -12.51 15.22
C SER A 145 -2.62 -12.36 16.63
N LYS A 146 -3.18 -11.46 17.45
CA LYS A 146 -2.77 -11.26 18.85
C LYS A 146 -3.03 -12.50 19.69
N THR A 147 -4.22 -13.07 19.61
CA THR A 147 -4.60 -14.30 20.31
C THR A 147 -3.72 -15.48 19.90
N ARG A 148 -3.49 -15.66 18.59
CA ARG A 148 -2.60 -16.70 18.08
C ARG A 148 -1.17 -16.51 18.57
N LYS A 149 -0.66 -15.28 18.59
CA LYS A 149 0.67 -14.97 19.14
C LYS A 149 0.76 -15.30 20.64
N GLN A 150 -0.28 -14.96 21.42
CA GLN A 150 -0.34 -15.20 22.85
C GLN A 150 -0.46 -16.69 23.21
N GLN A 151 -1.25 -17.47 22.47
CA GLN A 151 -1.32 -18.92 22.62
C GLN A 151 0.01 -19.58 22.24
N ARG A 152 0.65 -19.12 21.16
CA ARG A 152 1.93 -19.66 20.70
C ARG A 152 3.08 -19.38 21.66
N THR A 153 3.08 -18.22 22.34
CA THR A 153 4.05 -17.92 23.41
C THR A 153 3.89 -18.76 24.66
N THR A 154 2.80 -19.52 24.79
CA THR A 154 2.54 -20.37 25.97
C THR A 154 2.72 -21.86 25.65
N GLU A 155 2.19 -22.36 24.54
CA GLU A 155 2.14 -23.81 24.26
C GLU A 155 3.39 -24.40 23.60
N LEU A 156 3.93 -23.76 22.55
CA LEU A 156 5.09 -24.26 21.81
C LEU A 156 6.38 -24.28 22.67
N PRO A 157 6.66 -23.19 23.41
CA PRO A 157 7.61 -23.15 24.52
C PRO A 157 7.69 -24.35 25.44
N MET A 158 6.57 -24.71 26.07
CA MET A 158 6.50 -25.78 27.07
C MET A 158 6.75 -27.16 26.47
N ARG A 159 6.43 -27.32 25.17
CA ARG A 159 6.62 -28.56 24.43
C ARG A 159 8.07 -28.77 24.04
N LEU A 160 8.72 -27.76 23.46
CA LEU A 160 10.07 -27.90 22.90
C LEU A 160 11.17 -28.13 23.95
N GLY A 161 11.05 -27.52 25.13
CA GLY A 161 11.98 -27.77 26.24
C GLY A 161 11.96 -29.22 26.78
N ARG A 162 11.10 -30.10 26.24
CA ARG A 162 10.99 -31.51 26.63
C ARG A 162 11.44 -32.50 25.55
N TYR A 163 11.67 -32.06 24.31
CA TYR A 163 11.90 -32.96 23.18
C TYR A 163 13.38 -33.11 22.79
N PHE A 164 14.22 -32.13 23.13
CA PHE A 164 15.61 -32.11 22.71
C PHE A 164 16.53 -31.96 23.91
N ILE A 165 17.56 -32.80 23.98
CA ILE A 165 18.63 -32.69 24.97
C ILE A 165 19.71 -31.75 24.45
N ASP A 166 20.01 -31.82 23.15
CA ASP A 166 20.97 -30.93 22.50
C ASP A 166 20.30 -29.62 22.07
N THR A 167 20.89 -28.50 22.48
CA THR A 167 20.44 -27.16 22.09
C THR A 167 20.57 -26.94 20.58
N SER A 168 21.55 -27.58 19.90
CA SER A 168 21.67 -27.43 18.44
C SER A 168 20.49 -28.08 17.71
N GLU A 169 20.09 -29.29 18.13
CA GLU A 169 18.88 -29.96 17.63
C GLU A 169 17.61 -29.14 17.88
N ASP A 170 17.41 -28.61 19.10
CA ASP A 170 16.27 -27.73 19.42
C ASP A 170 16.23 -26.52 18.48
N MET A 171 17.38 -25.86 18.29
CA MET A 171 17.46 -24.68 17.44
C MET A 171 17.27 -25.03 15.96
N HIS A 172 17.80 -26.14 15.47
CA HIS A 172 17.55 -26.60 14.10
C HIS A 172 16.05 -26.83 13.87
N TYR A 173 15.39 -27.55 14.78
CA TYR A 173 13.94 -27.79 14.72
C TYR A 173 13.15 -26.46 14.75
N ARG A 174 13.51 -25.55 15.65
CA ARG A 174 12.85 -24.23 15.74
C ARG A 174 13.02 -23.40 14.48
N ILE A 175 14.21 -23.37 13.90
CA ILE A 175 14.49 -22.63 12.66
C ILE A 175 13.65 -23.17 11.51
N THR A 176 13.70 -24.49 11.30
CA THR A 176 12.97 -25.17 10.22
C THR A 176 11.45 -25.04 10.37
N THR A 177 10.93 -25.22 11.58
CA THR A 177 9.50 -25.04 11.89
C THR A 177 9.08 -23.58 11.72
N THR A 178 9.89 -22.64 12.21
CA THR A 178 9.61 -21.20 12.08
C THR A 178 9.53 -20.80 10.61
N TRP A 179 10.47 -21.25 9.77
CA TRP A 179 10.43 -21.01 8.33
C TRP A 179 9.18 -21.64 7.69
N ALA A 180 8.88 -22.90 8.01
CA ALA A 180 7.75 -23.61 7.46
C ALA A 180 6.41 -22.96 7.80
N GLU A 181 6.29 -22.34 8.98
CA GLU A 181 5.10 -21.61 9.43
C GLU A 181 5.01 -20.18 8.90
N GLN A 182 6.14 -19.47 8.73
CA GLN A 182 6.14 -18.06 8.35
C GLN A 182 6.10 -17.84 6.85
N ILE A 183 6.68 -18.76 6.08
CA ILE A 183 6.76 -18.65 4.63
C ILE A 183 5.70 -19.57 4.01
N PRO A 184 4.68 -19.02 3.32
CA PRO A 184 3.70 -19.80 2.57
C PRO A 184 4.38 -20.77 1.61
N ALA A 185 3.77 -21.93 1.36
CA ALA A 185 4.38 -23.00 0.59
C ALA A 185 4.83 -22.53 -0.80
N GLU A 186 4.03 -21.68 -1.44
CA GLU A 186 4.28 -21.08 -2.75
C GLU A 186 5.48 -20.11 -2.77
N GLN A 187 5.80 -19.47 -1.65
CA GLN A 187 6.92 -18.52 -1.55
C GLN A 187 8.25 -19.20 -1.20
N LYS A 188 8.23 -20.49 -0.81
CA LYS A 188 9.44 -21.21 -0.37
C LYS A 188 10.49 -21.37 -1.46
N VAL A 189 10.09 -21.28 -2.72
CA VAL A 189 11.01 -21.32 -3.88
C VAL A 189 11.81 -20.01 -3.98
N GLU A 190 11.16 -18.87 -3.73
CA GLU A 190 11.80 -17.54 -3.76
C GLU A 190 12.54 -17.23 -2.46
N LEU A 191 12.07 -17.79 -1.34
CA LEU A 191 12.62 -17.61 0.01
C LEU A 191 13.05 -18.95 0.62
N PRO A 192 13.99 -19.68 -0.02
CA PRO A 192 14.49 -20.93 0.51
C PRO A 192 15.36 -20.65 1.75
N LEU A 193 15.41 -21.62 2.68
CA LEU A 193 16.45 -21.64 3.68
C LEU A 193 17.79 -21.92 3.00
N ALA A 194 18.74 -21.01 3.11
CA ALA A 194 20.12 -21.29 2.72
C ALA A 194 20.66 -22.52 3.48
N PRO A 195 21.53 -23.34 2.87
CA PRO A 195 22.25 -24.38 3.59
C PRO A 195 22.98 -23.76 4.80
N PHE A 196 22.84 -24.39 5.96
CA PHE A 196 23.43 -23.84 7.18
C PHE A 196 23.98 -24.90 8.12
N THR A 197 24.94 -24.47 8.93
CA THR A 197 25.56 -25.25 10.00
C THR A 197 25.63 -24.40 11.28
N PHE A 198 25.85 -25.05 12.41
CA PHE A 198 26.17 -24.38 13.66
C PHE A 198 27.68 -24.44 13.90
N SER A 199 28.28 -23.34 14.33
CA SER A 199 29.63 -23.39 14.88
C SER A 199 29.63 -24.15 16.21
N GLY A 200 30.79 -24.64 16.65
CA GLY A 200 30.93 -25.32 17.93
C GLY A 200 30.55 -24.46 19.16
N SER A 201 30.53 -23.13 19.03
CA SER A 201 30.17 -22.21 20.12
C SER A 201 28.68 -21.84 20.15
N PHE A 202 27.91 -22.20 19.13
CA PHE A 202 26.55 -21.72 18.95
C PHE A 202 25.62 -22.18 20.08
N ALA A 203 25.56 -23.49 20.35
CA ALA A 203 24.69 -24.06 21.37
C ALA A 203 24.95 -23.46 22.76
N ALA A 204 26.23 -23.43 23.17
CA ALA A 204 26.64 -22.85 24.45
C ALA A 204 26.24 -21.37 24.56
N SER A 205 26.38 -20.60 23.48
CA SER A 205 25.99 -19.18 23.48
C SER A 205 24.47 -18.98 23.60
N VAL A 206 23.66 -19.86 23.01
CA VAL A 206 22.19 -19.82 23.15
C VAL A 206 21.79 -20.19 24.58
N GLU A 207 22.42 -21.19 25.18
CA GLU A 207 22.19 -21.54 26.58
C GLU A 207 22.59 -20.42 27.54
N GLU A 208 23.72 -19.76 27.29
CA GLU A 208 24.17 -18.61 28.10
C GLU A 208 23.18 -17.44 28.01
N VAL A 209 22.73 -17.09 26.79
CA VAL A 209 21.93 -15.89 26.56
C VAL A 209 20.44 -16.10 26.83
N ALA A 210 19.91 -17.28 26.49
CA ALA A 210 18.50 -17.61 26.57
C ALA A 210 18.16 -18.65 27.63
N GLY A 211 19.11 -19.49 28.06
CA GLY A 211 18.85 -20.57 29.00
C GLY A 211 17.66 -21.41 28.58
N ALA A 212 16.71 -21.61 29.50
CA ALA A 212 15.44 -22.27 29.22
C ALA A 212 14.33 -21.32 28.75
N ASP A 213 14.59 -20.02 28.52
CA ASP A 213 13.58 -19.04 28.05
C ASP A 213 13.16 -19.37 26.61
N PRO A 214 11.95 -19.90 26.46
CA PRO A 214 11.49 -20.37 25.15
C PRO A 214 11.06 -19.22 24.24
N ALA A 215 10.63 -18.08 24.79
CA ALA A 215 10.25 -16.92 24.00
C ALA A 215 11.49 -16.26 23.38
N LEU A 216 12.61 -16.25 24.11
CA LEU A 216 13.89 -15.76 23.59
C LEU A 216 14.51 -16.72 22.58
N ARG A 217 14.49 -18.05 22.81
CA ARG A 217 14.88 -19.05 21.80
C ARG A 217 14.09 -18.89 20.50
N ASP A 218 12.79 -18.63 20.59
CA ASP A 218 11.94 -18.33 19.43
C ASP A 218 12.34 -17.02 18.71
N LYS A 219 12.79 -15.99 19.44
CA LYS A 219 13.32 -14.76 18.83
C LYS A 219 14.62 -15.04 18.09
N ILE A 220 15.50 -15.85 18.67
CA ILE A 220 16.74 -16.29 18.02
C ILE A 220 16.42 -17.05 16.73
N ALA A 221 15.52 -18.04 16.78
CA ALA A 221 15.12 -18.80 15.60
C ALA A 221 14.56 -17.90 14.48
N ARG A 222 13.73 -16.90 14.82
CA ARG A 222 13.25 -15.90 13.85
C ARG A 222 14.38 -15.04 13.26
N ALA A 223 15.39 -14.70 14.05
CA ALA A 223 16.55 -13.97 13.53
C ALA A 223 17.36 -14.83 12.56
N CYS A 224 17.61 -16.10 12.91
CA CYS A 224 18.24 -17.05 12.01
C CYS A 224 17.45 -17.19 10.70
N VAL A 225 16.12 -17.36 10.75
CA VAL A 225 15.30 -17.45 9.52
C VAL A 225 15.48 -16.22 8.62
N ARG A 226 15.46 -15.00 9.16
CA ARG A 226 15.68 -13.78 8.34
C ARG A 226 17.06 -13.77 7.68
N VAL A 227 18.10 -14.21 8.38
CA VAL A 227 19.45 -14.32 7.82
C VAL A 227 19.50 -15.39 6.73
N LEU A 228 18.95 -16.58 7.01
CA LEU A 228 18.98 -17.74 6.11
C LEU A 228 18.14 -17.54 4.85
N THR A 229 17.06 -16.77 4.91
CA THR A 229 16.26 -16.37 3.74
C THR A 229 16.77 -15.09 3.07
N ARG A 230 17.88 -14.50 3.56
CA ARG A 230 18.48 -13.25 3.07
C ARG A 230 17.54 -12.04 3.12
N GLN A 231 16.58 -12.05 4.04
CA GLN A 231 15.62 -10.98 4.24
C GLN A 231 16.03 -10.00 5.36
N ASP A 232 17.17 -10.22 6.00
CA ASP A 232 17.65 -9.35 7.06
C ASP A 232 18.30 -8.07 6.51
N ARG A 233 17.52 -6.98 6.51
CA ARG A 233 17.95 -5.67 5.99
C ARG A 233 18.88 -4.91 6.94
N ASP A 234 18.88 -5.29 8.21
CA ASP A 234 19.66 -4.64 9.27
C ASP A 234 20.95 -5.41 9.60
N ALA A 235 21.35 -6.36 8.75
CA ALA A 235 22.59 -7.11 8.91
C ALA A 235 23.79 -6.22 8.60
N HIS A 236 24.83 -6.30 9.43
CA HIS A 236 26.05 -5.50 9.27
C HIS A 236 27.29 -6.35 9.38
N ARG A 237 28.37 -5.96 8.68
CA ARG A 237 29.66 -6.62 8.80
C ARG A 237 30.21 -6.44 10.21
N LEU A 238 30.68 -7.53 10.82
CA LEU A 238 31.20 -7.54 12.18
C LEU A 238 32.73 -7.42 12.20
N GLY A 239 33.42 -7.97 11.20
CA GLY A 239 34.86 -8.09 11.21
C GLY A 239 35.46 -8.44 9.85
N PRO A 240 36.75 -8.82 9.82
CA PRO A 240 37.43 -9.21 8.60
C PRO A 240 36.91 -10.54 8.06
N GLU A 241 37.39 -10.89 6.87
CA GLU A 241 37.17 -12.20 6.26
C GLU A 241 38.05 -13.25 6.95
N ARG A 242 37.52 -14.45 7.15
CA ARG A 242 38.26 -15.63 7.61
C ARG A 242 39.10 -16.19 6.46
N GLU A 243 40.11 -16.98 6.77
CA GLU A 243 41.06 -17.56 5.79
C GLU A 243 40.38 -18.36 4.66
N ASP A 244 39.22 -18.95 4.94
CA ASP A 244 38.41 -19.72 3.99
C ASP A 244 37.48 -18.85 3.11
N GLY A 245 37.61 -17.53 3.20
CA GLY A 245 36.78 -16.57 2.47
C GLY A 245 35.45 -16.23 3.16
N ALA A 246 35.21 -16.76 4.36
CA ALA A 246 33.96 -16.50 5.06
C ALA A 246 33.92 -15.08 5.65
N SER A 247 32.84 -14.35 5.42
CA SER A 247 32.68 -12.98 5.94
C SER A 247 31.89 -12.96 7.24
N ALA A 248 32.38 -12.25 8.27
CA ALA A 248 31.70 -12.09 9.55
C ALA A 248 30.57 -11.05 9.50
N TRP A 249 29.38 -11.44 9.94
CA TRP A 249 28.20 -10.59 10.00
C TRP A 249 27.51 -10.65 11.36
N ARG A 250 26.76 -9.60 11.67
CA ARG A 250 25.88 -9.52 12.83
C ARG A 250 24.48 -9.10 12.43
N SER A 251 23.49 -9.66 13.11
CA SER A 251 22.05 -9.41 12.95
C SER A 251 21.39 -9.15 14.30
N TYR A 252 20.29 -8.39 14.33
CA TYR A 252 19.53 -8.16 15.56
C TYR A 252 18.64 -9.36 15.90
N VAL A 253 18.77 -9.89 17.13
CA VAL A 253 17.75 -10.78 17.72
C VAL A 253 16.67 -9.92 18.38
N GLU A 254 17.09 -8.87 19.07
CA GLU A 254 16.21 -7.88 19.69
C GLU A 254 16.67 -6.47 19.32
N GLN A 255 15.73 -5.53 19.23
CA GLN A 255 16.00 -4.12 19.00
C GLN A 255 15.39 -3.30 20.14
N LYS A 256 16.03 -2.15 20.45
CA LYS A 256 15.53 -1.15 21.41
C LYS A 256 15.32 -1.70 22.84
N ALA A 257 16.19 -2.60 23.29
CA ALA A 257 16.24 -3.11 24.66
C ALA A 257 17.62 -2.86 25.27
N ALA A 258 17.68 -2.57 26.57
CA ALA A 258 18.93 -2.63 27.32
C ALA A 258 19.46 -4.07 27.24
N SER A 259 20.74 -4.24 26.87
CA SER A 259 21.33 -5.55 26.57
C SER A 259 20.69 -6.27 25.38
N ALA A 260 20.36 -5.54 24.32
CA ALA A 260 19.85 -6.11 23.07
C ALA A 260 20.78 -7.24 22.56
N ARG A 261 20.17 -8.37 22.18
CA ARG A 261 20.92 -9.55 21.75
C ARG A 261 21.13 -9.52 20.24
N ARG A 262 22.25 -10.05 19.78
CA ARG A 262 22.66 -10.14 18.38
C ARG A 262 23.04 -11.56 18.01
N LEU A 263 22.77 -11.92 16.78
CA LEU A 263 23.23 -13.15 16.15
C LEU A 263 24.48 -12.81 15.34
N HIS A 264 25.57 -13.51 15.61
CA HIS A 264 26.78 -13.47 14.80
C HIS A 264 26.82 -14.71 13.91
N TYR A 265 27.20 -14.52 12.65
CA TYR A 265 27.26 -15.61 11.67
C TYR A 265 28.34 -15.34 10.62
N TRP A 266 28.80 -16.41 9.97
CA TRP A 266 29.67 -16.33 8.82
C TRP A 266 28.86 -16.57 7.54
N ALA A 267 29.02 -15.67 6.57
CA ALA A 267 28.56 -15.88 5.21
C ALA A 267 29.68 -16.59 4.42
N MET A 268 29.45 -17.84 4.05
CA MET A 268 30.44 -18.68 3.37
C MET A 268 30.47 -18.37 1.86
N PRO A 269 31.64 -18.50 1.20
CA PRO A 269 31.69 -18.58 -0.26
C PRO A 269 30.76 -19.70 -0.76
N GLY A 270 29.94 -19.43 -1.77
CA GLY A 270 28.92 -20.37 -2.25
C GLY A 270 27.55 -20.25 -1.57
N GLY A 271 27.39 -19.34 -0.61
CA GLY A 271 26.08 -18.93 -0.11
C GLY A 271 25.50 -19.78 1.02
N ALA A 272 26.28 -20.69 1.59
CA ALA A 272 25.95 -21.31 2.88
C ALA A 272 26.18 -20.32 4.03
N ILE A 273 25.53 -20.56 5.17
CA ILE A 273 25.64 -19.73 6.37
C ILE A 273 26.10 -20.59 7.55
N GLU A 274 27.16 -20.18 8.23
CA GLU A 274 27.56 -20.77 9.51
C GLU A 274 27.03 -19.89 10.65
N LEU A 275 26.06 -20.39 11.41
CA LEU A 275 25.51 -19.69 12.56
C LEU A 275 26.51 -19.81 13.72
N ALA A 276 27.20 -18.71 14.04
CA ALA A 276 28.34 -18.73 14.93
C ALA A 276 27.90 -18.70 16.39
N ARG A 277 27.23 -17.64 16.83
CA ARG A 277 26.83 -17.46 18.24
C ARG A 277 25.78 -16.39 18.43
N VAL A 278 25.12 -16.40 19.58
CA VAL A 278 24.23 -15.33 20.06
C VAL A 278 24.92 -14.62 21.21
N VAL A 279 24.94 -13.29 21.16
CA VAL A 279 25.65 -12.47 22.15
C VAL A 279 24.87 -11.21 22.52
N LEU A 280 25.31 -10.54 23.58
CA LEU A 280 24.85 -9.19 23.90
C LEU A 280 25.47 -8.16 22.95
N HIS A 281 24.83 -6.99 22.82
CA HIS A 281 25.26 -5.97 21.86
C HIS A 281 26.68 -5.41 22.06
N ASP A 282 27.30 -5.57 23.23
CA ASP A 282 28.64 -5.07 23.48
C ASP A 282 29.73 -6.11 23.20
N ASP A 283 29.34 -7.36 22.90
CA ASP A 283 30.27 -8.40 22.51
C ASP A 283 30.46 -8.38 20.99
N TYR A 284 31.71 -8.28 20.56
CA TYR A 284 32.12 -8.25 19.15
C TYR A 284 32.87 -9.53 18.74
N ARG A 285 32.98 -10.52 19.63
CA ARG A 285 33.63 -11.80 19.32
C ARG A 285 32.79 -12.63 18.35
N ILE A 286 33.45 -13.34 17.46
CA ILE A 286 32.86 -14.32 16.54
C ILE A 286 33.78 -15.51 16.40
#